data_AF-A0A941CEM5-F1
#
_entry.id   AF-A0A941CEM5-F1
#
_cell.length_a   1.000
_cell.length_b   1.000
_cell.length_c   1.000
_cell.angle_alpha   90.00
_cell.angle_beta   90.00
_cell.angle_gamma   90.00
#
_symmetry.space_group_name_H-M   'P 1'
#
loop_
_entity.id
_entity.type
_entity.pdbx_description
1 polymer ?
#
loop_
_entity_poly.entity_id
_entity_poly.type
_entity_poly.pdbx_seq_one_letter_code
_entity_poly.pdbx_strand_id
1 'polypeptide(L)'
;MAAKPIIDLDLIIENDKEVLKKVISKLKDLGYTHLGEMGISGREAFKRNSCQTPFTNSKKEWFEHNLYVCKKGSTGLKNHLA
;
A
#
# COMPACT_ATOMS: atom_id res chain seq x y z
N MET A 1 -18.53 18.67 1.08
CA MET A 1 -18.23 17.23 1.24
C MET A 1 -17.09 17.12 2.24
N ALA A 2 -17.24 16.32 3.30
CA ALA A 2 -16.17 16.11 4.28
C ALA A 2 -15.59 14.71 4.08
N ALA A 3 -14.30 14.63 3.75
CA ALA A 3 -13.56 13.38 3.71
C ALA A 3 -12.86 13.16 5.06
N LYS A 4 -12.53 11.90 5.38
CA LYS A 4 -11.63 11.62 6.51
C LYS A 4 -10.24 12.19 6.18
N PRO A 5 -9.49 12.68 7.18
CA PRO A 5 -8.12 13.19 6.98
C PRO A 5 -7.12 12.05 6.85
N ILE A 6 -7.37 11.11 5.92
CA ILE A 6 -6.56 9.92 5.65
C ILE A 6 -6.24 9.90 4.16
N ILE A 7 -4.97 9.73 3.81
CA ILE A 7 -4.50 9.67 2.42
C ILE A 7 -4.59 8.23 1.92
N ASP A 8 -5.03 8.02 0.68
CA ASP A 8 -4.92 6.72 0.00
C ASP A 8 -3.69 6.72 -0.93
N LEU A 9 -2.84 5.70 -0.84
CA LEU A 9 -1.63 5.53 -1.64
C LEU A 9 -1.69 4.21 -2.41
N ASP A 10 -1.48 4.28 -3.71
CA ASP A 10 -1.45 3.12 -4.61
C ASP A 10 -0.08 2.97 -5.29
N LEU A 11 0.59 1.87 -5.00
CA LEU A 11 1.82 1.44 -5.66
C LEU A 11 1.47 0.51 -6.82
N ILE A 12 1.58 0.99 -8.05
CA ILE A 12 1.37 0.17 -9.24
C ILE A 12 2.64 -0.61 -9.56
N ILE A 13 2.52 -1.93 -9.64
CA ILE A 13 3.60 -2.85 -10.04
C ILE A 13 3.22 -3.63 -11.29
N GLU A 14 4.20 -4.10 -12.05
CA GLU A 14 3.92 -5.06 -13.13
C GLU A 14 3.25 -6.32 -12.56
N ASN A 15 2.46 -7.01 -13.39
CA ASN A 15 1.76 -8.24 -12.99
C ASN A 15 2.72 -9.43 -12.87
N ASP A 16 3.66 -9.32 -11.95
CA ASP A 16 4.72 -10.28 -11.69
C ASP A 16 4.76 -10.66 -10.21
N LYS A 17 4.71 -11.97 -9.94
CA LYS A 17 4.65 -12.50 -8.57
C LYS A 17 5.96 -12.28 -7.80
N GLU A 18 7.10 -12.27 -8.49
CA GLU A 18 8.39 -12.03 -7.85
C GLU A 18 8.56 -10.56 -7.47
N VAL A 19 8.12 -9.64 -8.33
CA VAL A 19 8.04 -8.21 -8.04
C VAL A 19 7.17 -7.98 -6.81
N LEU A 20 5.98 -8.60 -6.76
CA LEU A 20 5.11 -8.48 -5.59
C LEU A 20 5.79 -8.96 -4.30
N LYS A 21 6.42 -10.13 -4.30
CA LYS A 21 7.15 -10.65 -3.13
C LYS A 21 8.26 -9.70 -2.68
N LYS A 22 9.02 -9.13 -3.62
CA LYS A 22 10.08 -8.15 -3.33
C LYS A 22 9.51 -6.88 -2.70
N VAL A 23 8.38 -6.39 -3.21
CA VAL A 23 7.70 -5.21 -2.67
C VAL A 23 7.17 -5.47 -1.26
N ILE A 24 6.49 -6.60 -1.03
CA ILE A 24 6.02 -7.00 0.31
C ILE A 24 7.19 -7.02 1.31
N SER A 25 8.32 -7.61 0.92
CA SER A 25 9.51 -7.70 1.78
C SER A 25 10.07 -6.31 2.11
N LYS A 26 10.15 -5.39 1.13
CA LYS A 26 10.64 -4.02 1.37
C LYS A 26 9.67 -3.20 2.21
N LEU A 27 8.36 -3.31 1.96
CA LEU A 27 7.36 -2.61 2.75
C LEU A 27 7.35 -3.09 4.21
N LYS A 28 7.60 -4.39 4.43
CA LYS A 28 7.78 -4.92 5.79
C LYS A 28 8.94 -4.25 6.52
N ASP A 29 10.08 -4.09 5.86
CA ASP A 29 11.26 -3.40 6.42
C ASP A 29 10.98 -1.93 6.74
N LEU A 30 10.15 -1.28 5.91
CA LEU A 30 9.67 0.09 6.14
C LEU A 30 8.59 0.19 7.23
N GLY A 31 8.18 -0.91 7.85
CA GLY A 31 7.22 -0.90 8.96
C GLY A 31 5.75 -1.06 8.54
N TYR A 32 5.48 -1.64 7.38
CA TYR A 32 4.13 -2.03 6.99
C TYR A 32 3.85 -3.50 7.29
N THR A 33 2.61 -3.79 7.68
CA THR A 33 2.07 -5.16 7.79
C THR A 33 1.22 -5.47 6.58
N HIS A 34 1.55 -6.56 5.89
CA HIS A 34 0.78 -7.05 4.75
C HIS A 34 -0.52 -7.71 5.22
N LEU A 35 -1.65 -7.25 4.70
CA LEU A 35 -3.00 -7.76 5.01
C LEU A 35 -3.57 -8.67 3.90
N GLY A 36 -2.91 -8.76 2.75
CA GLY A 36 -3.39 -9.50 1.58
C GLY A 36 -4.48 -8.75 0.80
N GLU A 37 -5.19 -9.48 -0.06
CA GLU A 37 -6.11 -8.89 -1.05
C GLU A 37 -7.38 -8.27 -0.44
N MET A 38 -7.71 -8.61 0.83
CA MET A 38 -8.92 -8.13 1.53
C MET A 38 -10.22 -8.21 0.68
N GLY A 39 -10.33 -9.23 -0.18
CA GLY A 39 -11.48 -9.45 -1.05
C GLY A 39 -11.45 -8.71 -2.40
N ILE A 40 -10.39 -7.96 -2.73
CA ILE A 40 -10.23 -7.28 -4.03
C ILE A 40 -9.03 -7.87 -4.77
N SER A 41 -9.33 -8.69 -5.79
CA SER A 41 -8.28 -9.37 -6.54
C SER A 41 -7.32 -8.40 -7.23
N GLY A 42 -6.03 -8.63 -7.04
CA GLY A 42 -4.95 -7.81 -7.59
C GLY A 42 -4.68 -6.51 -6.83
N ARG A 43 -5.26 -6.33 -5.63
CA ARG A 43 -4.98 -5.21 -4.71
C ARG A 43 -4.57 -5.73 -3.34
N GLU A 44 -3.28 -5.70 -3.06
CA GLU A 44 -2.72 -6.14 -1.78
C GLU A 44 -2.72 -4.95 -0.81
N ALA A 45 -3.38 -5.08 0.35
CA ALA A 45 -3.50 -4.02 1.34
C ALA A 45 -2.38 -4.08 2.39
N PHE A 46 -1.95 -2.91 2.86
CA PHE A 46 -0.91 -2.76 3.85
C PHE A 46 -1.35 -1.83 4.98
N LYS A 47 -1.08 -2.25 6.22
CA LYS A 47 -1.31 -1.47 7.42
C LYS A 47 -0.02 -0.82 7.88
N ARG A 48 -0.03 0.47 8.16
CA ARG A 48 1.06 1.16 8.85
C ARG A 48 1.16 0.67 10.30
N ASN A 49 2.36 0.33 10.78
CA ASN A 49 2.53 -0.15 12.16
C ASN A 49 2.61 1.01 13.18
N SER A 50 2.97 2.22 12.75
CA SER A 50 3.07 3.41 13.61
C SER A 50 2.87 4.71 12.81
N CYS A 51 2.82 5.86 13.48
CA CYS A 51 2.89 7.21 12.87
C CYS A 51 4.25 7.48 12.22
N GLN A 52 5.28 6.70 12.57
CA GLN A 52 6.61 6.79 11.95
C GLN A 52 6.78 5.86 10.74
N THR A 53 5.73 5.13 10.34
CA THR A 53 5.74 4.32 9.12
C THR A 53 5.42 5.23 7.92
N PRO A 54 6.23 5.21 6.83
CA PRO A 54 7.40 4.38 6.60
C PRO A 54 8.62 4.81 7.44
N PHE A 55 9.36 3.84 7.96
CA PHE A 55 10.61 4.10 8.68
C PHE A 55 11.64 4.70 7.72
N THR A 56 12.11 5.90 8.04
CA THR A 56 13.18 6.58 7.31
C THR A 56 14.30 6.98 8.28
N ASN A 57 15.46 7.39 7.76
CA ASN A 57 16.58 7.83 8.59
C ASN A 57 16.23 9.01 9.52
N SER A 58 15.21 9.79 9.16
CA SER A 58 14.62 10.79 10.04
C SER A 58 13.43 10.15 10.76
N LYS A 59 13.36 10.24 12.10
CA LYS A 59 12.21 9.80 12.92
C LYS A 59 10.98 10.70 12.71
N LYS A 60 10.62 10.94 11.45
CA LYS A 60 9.53 11.78 11.01
C LYS A 60 8.21 11.06 11.25
N GLU A 61 7.22 11.82 11.69
CA GLU A 61 5.83 11.37 11.72
C GLU A 61 5.16 11.67 10.38
N TRP A 62 4.42 10.71 9.89
CA TRP A 62 3.69 10.76 8.62
C TRP A 62 2.20 10.92 8.87
N PHE A 63 1.52 11.55 7.92
CA PHE A 63 0.07 11.63 7.90
C PHE A 63 -0.55 10.22 7.90
N GLU A 64 -1.74 10.10 8.45
CA GLU A 64 -2.50 8.86 8.35
C GLU A 64 -2.75 8.52 6.89
N HIS A 65 -2.46 7.27 6.52
CA HIS A 65 -2.65 6.81 5.16
C HIS A 65 -2.96 5.32 5.09
N ASN A 66 -3.69 4.94 4.04
CA ASN A 66 -3.83 3.58 3.56
C ASN A 66 -2.82 3.35 2.45
N LEU A 67 -2.26 2.14 2.40
CA LEU A 67 -1.33 1.76 1.34
C LEU A 67 -1.82 0.49 0.64
N TYR A 68 -1.85 0.54 -0.68
CA TYR A 68 -2.23 -0.57 -1.54
C TYR A 68 -1.14 -0.82 -2.57
N VAL A 69 -0.88 -2.09 -2.87
CA VAL A 69 -0.05 -2.50 -4.01
C VAL A 69 -0.96 -3.12 -5.06
N CYS A 70 -1.02 -2.46 -6.21
CA CYS A 70 -1.92 -2.80 -7.31
C CYS A 70 -1.13 -3.40 -8.47
N LYS A 71 -1.51 -4.60 -8.91
CA LYS A 71 -0.95 -5.17 -10.15
C LYS A 71 -1.49 -4.39 -11.34
N LYS A 72 -0.61 -3.98 -12.26
CA LYS A 72 -0.96 -3.23 -13.46
C LYS A 72 -1.99 -4.00 -14.27
N GLY A 73 -3.04 -3.29 -14.68
CA GLY A 73 -4.16 -3.87 -15.43
C GLY A 73 -5.17 -4.66 -14.59
N SER A 74 -5.00 -4.76 -13.27
CA SER A 74 -5.98 -5.42 -12.40
C SER A 74 -7.30 -4.65 -12.33
N THR A 75 -8.39 -5.38 -12.07
CA THR A 75 -9.71 -4.79 -11.84
C THR A 75 -9.70 -3.80 -10.67
N GLY A 76 -8.91 -4.07 -9.62
CA GLY A 76 -8.74 -3.17 -8.48
C GLY A 76 -8.16 -1.81 -8.86
N LEU A 77 -7.16 -1.76 -9.75
CA LEU A 77 -6.57 -0.50 -10.23
C LEU A 77 -7.55 0.28 -11.11
N LYS A 78 -8.28 -0.41 -12.00
CA LYS A 78 -9.26 0.24 -12.88
C LYS A 78 -10.41 0.88 -12.08
N ASN A 79 -10.87 0.24 -11.02
CA ASN A 79 -11.91 0.79 -10.14
C ASN A 79 -11.46 1.99 -9.32
N HIS A 80 -10.16 2.12 -9.02
CA HIS A 80 -9.62 3.25 -8.26
C HIS A 80 -9.35 4.48 -9.15
N LEU A 81 -9.11 4.28 -10.45
CA LEU A 81 -8.85 5.35 -11.41
C LEU A 81 -10.11 5.92 -12.09
N ALA A 82 -11.29 5.33 -11.84
CA ALA A 82 -12.55 5.67 -12.51
C ALA A 82 -13.41 6.64 -11.69
#